data_AF-A0A3B0JX27-F1
#
_entry.id   AF-A0A3B0JX27-F1
#
_cell.length_a   1.000
_cell.length_b   1.000
_cell.length_c   1.000
_cell.angle_alpha   90.00
_cell.angle_beta   90.00
_cell.angle_gamma   90.00
#
_symmetry.space_group_name_H-M   'P 1'
#
loop_
_entity.id
_entity.type
_entity.pdbx_description
1 polymer ?
#
loop_
_entity_poly.entity_id
_entity_poly.type
_entity_poly.pdbx_seq_one_letter_code
_entity_poly.pdbx_strand_id
1 'polypeptide(L)'
;MSKNKKMSLSGGDATEKFIYKPKDLIWAKMKGFTPWPGMIVEPPLDLLSQQRRANTKCVFFFGSRNFAWIEENNIKPFEGPWKDELAKVSKPAAFRQAMADIDKYIDDPAEVDDQINESCGVPNHATEADFDKIRDAVDSDENPMDTDADGNNGVVVHVVGSPDVEGSEAVEAGENNADSTASPTVTVATPATTKSPGKRTPKAKSVSAAVSATKAAKASTTKSAQKRRISAHQTPTGANASGAPTAKRGKRVVSGGAAAGNFEGASSSSPTARRRVEVDALLASLAAKRAPNAIALLDRPVVTRPETQAIDMNSRSNTLADRDIVPSDLTFGFLGLGMMGSTIVKDLIYTGHKVVVWNRTIDKCQPFVEAGAEVKDTPMDVVEAADIIFCCVSDPKGAKDLVFGNCGVLQLKDLRNKAYVEMSTVDPDTSLDIGEGIKQCNGRYLEAQIHGSRQEAAEGMLIILAGGDRTVFEECHSCFKTIAKNTFFLGNVGNACKVNLILQTIQAVSLVGLAEALALADRFSISLNDIIDIFDLTSMKSPLLLAKGKEMAKGDFNPQQPLSHMQRDLRLVLNMAENLDQSMPVTSITNEVFKHTKRLGYSEHDSSAVFVRSRF
;
A
#
# COMPACT_ATOMS: atom_id res chain seq x y z
N MET A 1 31.34 1.10 -13.15
CA MET A 1 31.50 2.27 -12.27
C MET A 1 31.16 3.53 -13.05
N SER A 2 29.95 4.07 -12.89
CA SER A 2 29.65 5.45 -13.31
C SER A 2 29.05 6.13 -12.09
N LYS A 3 29.83 7.01 -11.45
CA LYS A 3 29.45 7.70 -10.22
C LYS A 3 28.41 8.76 -10.57
N ASN A 4 27.22 8.70 -9.95
CA ASN A 4 26.30 9.83 -9.86
C ASN A 4 27.02 11.00 -9.18
N LYS A 5 27.57 11.91 -9.98
CA LYS A 5 28.16 13.16 -9.51
C LYS A 5 26.99 14.07 -9.14
N LYS A 6 26.70 14.24 -7.83
CA LYS A 6 25.84 15.31 -7.33
C LYS A 6 26.45 16.66 -7.79
N MET A 7 25.99 17.21 -8.91
CA MET A 7 26.38 18.55 -9.32
C MET A 7 25.63 19.54 -8.43
N SER A 8 26.35 20.08 -7.45
CA SER A 8 25.89 21.24 -6.70
C SER A 8 26.09 22.49 -7.55
N LEU A 9 25.12 23.42 -7.55
CA LEU A 9 25.38 24.79 -8.03
C LEU A 9 26.35 25.53 -7.08
N SER A 10 26.63 24.96 -5.92
CA SER A 10 27.49 25.54 -4.88
C SER A 10 28.98 25.17 -5.01
N GLY A 11 29.46 24.76 -6.18
CA GLY A 11 30.81 24.23 -6.35
C GLY A 11 31.56 24.82 -7.53
N GLY A 12 32.26 25.93 -7.32
CA GLY A 12 33.22 26.48 -8.28
C GLY A 12 33.17 28.00 -8.37
N ASP A 13 34.20 28.61 -7.81
CA ASP A 13 34.58 30.03 -7.84
C ASP A 13 33.82 31.04 -6.97
N ALA A 14 34.62 31.81 -6.25
CA ALA A 14 34.18 32.87 -5.37
C ALA A 14 33.68 34.07 -6.21
N THR A 15 32.55 34.62 -5.80
CA THR A 15 32.22 36.06 -5.95
C THR A 15 31.95 36.63 -7.35
N GLU A 16 30.97 36.09 -8.06
CA GLU A 16 30.07 36.97 -8.83
C GLU A 16 28.73 37.07 -8.09
N LYS A 17 28.58 38.14 -7.30
CA LYS A 17 27.28 38.48 -6.71
C LYS A 17 26.42 39.10 -7.80
N PHE A 18 25.59 38.28 -8.44
CA PHE A 18 24.57 38.77 -9.35
C PHE A 18 23.48 39.49 -8.54
N ILE A 19 23.22 40.75 -8.86
CA ILE A 19 22.11 41.50 -8.29
C ILE A 19 20.90 41.24 -9.17
N TYR A 20 20.01 40.38 -8.71
CA TYR A 20 18.83 40.03 -9.47
C TYR A 20 17.64 40.96 -9.21
N LYS A 21 16.98 41.39 -10.29
CA LYS A 21 15.79 42.24 -10.33
C LYS A 21 14.53 41.42 -10.69
N PRO A 22 13.32 41.92 -10.37
CA PRO A 22 12.09 41.34 -10.91
C PRO A 22 12.15 41.26 -12.43
N LYS A 23 11.64 40.16 -12.97
CA LYS A 23 11.67 39.72 -14.38
C LYS A 23 13.01 39.24 -14.93
N ASP A 24 14.03 39.09 -14.08
CA ASP A 24 15.27 38.44 -14.52
C ASP A 24 15.03 36.93 -14.72
N LEU A 25 15.42 36.43 -15.91
CA LEU A 25 15.39 35.00 -16.25
C LEU A 25 16.58 34.28 -15.62
N ILE A 26 16.31 33.18 -14.95
CA ILE A 26 17.28 32.45 -14.14
C ILE A 26 17.18 30.92 -14.29
N TRP A 27 18.25 30.25 -13.89
CA TRP A 27 18.25 28.87 -13.45
C TRP A 27 18.14 28.82 -11.94
N ALA A 28 17.13 28.14 -11.42
CA ALA A 28 16.94 27.92 -9.98
C ALA A 28 17.06 26.44 -9.63
N LYS A 29 17.73 26.13 -8.52
CA LYS A 29 17.84 24.76 -8.00
C LYS A 29 17.16 24.60 -6.65
N MET A 30 16.14 23.74 -6.63
CA MET A 30 15.51 23.27 -5.39
C MET A 30 16.23 22.04 -4.84
N LYS A 31 16.16 21.84 -3.51
CA LYS A 31 16.74 20.66 -2.86
C LYS A 31 16.00 19.41 -3.36
N GLY A 32 16.74 18.48 -3.96
CA GLY A 32 16.17 17.23 -4.51
C GLY A 32 15.78 17.29 -5.99
N PHE A 33 15.85 18.47 -6.62
CA PHE A 33 15.52 18.66 -8.03
C PHE A 33 16.74 19.05 -8.86
N THR A 34 16.70 18.77 -10.16
CA THR A 34 17.65 19.32 -11.13
C THR A 34 17.42 20.83 -11.29
N PRO A 35 18.45 21.62 -11.67
CA PRO A 35 18.26 23.03 -11.99
C PRO A 35 17.17 23.21 -13.05
N TRP A 36 16.26 24.16 -12.82
CA TRP A 36 15.06 24.39 -13.64
C TRP A 36 14.98 25.85 -14.10
N PRO A 37 14.47 26.14 -15.31
CA PRO A 37 14.31 27.51 -15.78
C PRO A 37 13.20 28.24 -15.00
N GLY A 38 13.46 29.49 -14.63
CA GLY A 38 12.52 30.31 -13.87
C GLY A 38 12.73 31.80 -14.08
N MET A 39 11.90 32.60 -13.41
CA MET A 39 11.93 34.05 -13.43
C MET A 39 11.76 34.60 -12.02
N ILE A 40 12.47 35.68 -11.71
CA ILE A 40 12.30 36.36 -10.42
C ILE A 40 11.06 37.23 -10.46
N VAL A 41 10.19 37.06 -9.49
CA VAL A 41 8.88 37.71 -9.43
C VAL A 41 8.66 38.33 -8.06
N GLU A 42 7.71 39.25 -7.97
CA GLU A 42 7.20 39.68 -6.68
C GLU A 42 6.39 38.55 -6.05
N PRO A 43 6.52 38.33 -4.73
CA PRO A 43 5.84 37.22 -4.08
C PRO A 43 4.32 37.44 -4.09
N PRO A 44 3.53 36.39 -4.39
CA PRO A 44 2.08 36.44 -4.21
C PRO A 44 1.70 36.64 -2.71
N LEU A 45 0.46 37.10 -2.48
CA LEU A 45 -0.07 37.47 -1.16
C LEU A 45 0.02 36.34 -0.11
N ASP A 46 -0.06 35.09 -0.54
CA ASP A 46 0.06 33.89 0.28
C ASP A 46 1.51 33.60 0.70
N LEU A 47 2.49 33.74 -0.20
CA LEU A 47 3.92 33.57 0.10
C LEU A 47 4.48 34.68 0.99
N LEU A 48 3.84 35.85 1.03
CA LEU A 48 4.17 36.94 1.96
C LEU A 48 3.92 36.56 3.43
N SER A 49 2.99 35.64 3.69
CA SER A 49 2.65 35.18 5.05
C SER A 49 3.62 34.14 5.62
N GLN A 50 4.47 33.54 4.78
CA GLN A 50 5.45 32.51 5.19
C GLN A 50 6.72 33.12 5.80
N GLN A 51 7.30 32.44 6.80
CA GLN A 51 8.56 32.86 7.42
C GLN A 51 9.71 32.83 6.40
N ARG A 52 10.17 34.01 6.00
CA ARG A 52 11.26 34.18 5.03
C ARG A 52 12.64 33.96 5.67
N ARG A 53 13.44 33.06 5.08
CA ARG A 53 14.87 32.94 5.39
C ARG A 53 15.65 34.12 4.79
N ALA A 54 16.71 34.57 5.46
CA ALA A 54 17.57 35.62 4.92
C ALA A 54 18.19 35.18 3.57
N ASN A 55 18.34 36.11 2.63
CA ASN A 55 18.94 35.91 1.29
C ASN A 55 18.17 34.95 0.35
N THR A 56 16.84 34.96 0.39
CA THR A 56 15.99 34.26 -0.60
C THR A 56 15.31 35.22 -1.57
N LYS A 57 15.04 34.75 -2.78
CA LYS A 57 14.24 35.41 -3.84
C LYS A 57 13.03 34.55 -4.18
N CYS A 58 11.91 35.18 -4.50
CA CYS A 58 10.73 34.47 -5.01
C CYS A 58 10.94 34.19 -6.50
N VAL A 59 10.78 32.92 -6.89
CA VAL A 59 11.01 32.44 -8.24
C VAL A 59 9.75 31.77 -8.75
N PHE A 60 9.30 32.19 -9.93
CA PHE A 60 8.32 31.50 -10.76
C PHE A 60 9.03 30.48 -11.65
N PHE A 61 8.54 29.24 -11.71
CA PHE A 61 9.11 28.19 -12.54
C PHE A 61 8.30 27.97 -13.82
N PHE A 62 8.98 28.01 -14.97
CA PHE A 62 8.34 27.75 -16.27
C PHE A 62 7.94 26.27 -16.39
N GLY A 63 6.91 25.99 -17.21
CA GLY A 63 6.30 24.66 -17.34
C GLY A 63 5.36 24.29 -16.18
N SER A 64 5.85 24.35 -14.93
CA SER A 64 5.04 24.03 -13.74
C SER A 64 4.14 25.18 -13.28
N ARG A 65 4.52 26.41 -13.62
CA ARG A 65 3.82 27.66 -13.25
C ARG A 65 3.67 27.87 -11.74
N ASN A 66 4.62 27.35 -10.98
CA ASN A 66 4.62 27.42 -9.52
C ASN A 66 5.62 28.46 -8.99
N PHE A 67 5.41 28.90 -7.75
CA PHE A 67 6.26 29.86 -7.05
C PHE A 67 7.00 29.21 -5.88
N ALA A 68 8.26 29.57 -5.65
CA ALA A 68 8.97 29.19 -4.43
C ALA A 68 10.02 30.20 -4.00
N TRP A 69 10.35 30.20 -2.70
CA TRP A 69 11.49 30.93 -2.15
C TRP A 69 12.79 30.15 -2.37
N ILE A 70 13.72 30.72 -3.15
CA ILE A 70 15.01 30.10 -3.48
C ILE A 70 16.15 30.95 -2.90
N GLU A 71 17.10 30.32 -2.21
CA GLU A 71 18.31 30.98 -1.74
C GLU A 71 19.14 31.50 -2.92
N GLU A 72 19.66 32.73 -2.83
CA GLU A 72 20.43 33.37 -3.92
C GLU A 72 21.64 32.53 -4.39
N ASN A 73 22.21 31.70 -3.50
CA ASN A 73 23.31 30.78 -3.81
C ASN A 73 22.91 29.66 -4.78
N ASN A 74 21.61 29.38 -4.92
CA ASN A 74 21.06 28.35 -5.80
C ASN A 74 20.44 28.94 -7.08
N ILE A 75 20.77 30.20 -7.39
CA ILE A 75 20.29 30.92 -8.57
C ILE A 75 21.48 31.28 -9.46
N LYS A 76 21.34 31.09 -10.78
CA LYS A 76 22.26 31.56 -11.81
C LYS A 76 21.48 32.27 -12.93
N PRO A 77 22.06 33.24 -13.65
CA PRO A 77 21.41 33.83 -14.84
C PRO A 77 21.07 32.76 -15.88
N PHE A 78 19.92 32.89 -16.56
CA PHE A 78 19.47 31.92 -17.56
C PHE A 78 20.39 31.87 -18.78
N GLU A 79 20.82 33.05 -19.24
CA GLU A 79 21.72 33.22 -20.38
C GLU A 79 23.20 33.05 -20.00
N GLY A 80 24.05 32.81 -21.00
CA GLY A 80 25.50 32.62 -20.85
C GLY A 80 25.95 31.15 -20.83
N PRO A 81 27.12 30.83 -20.26
CA PRO A 81 27.71 29.48 -20.34
C PRO A 81 26.86 28.40 -19.67
N TRP A 82 25.93 28.80 -18.80
CA TRP A 82 25.03 27.90 -18.07
C TRP A 82 23.88 27.37 -18.92
N LYS A 83 23.45 28.08 -19.97
CA LYS A 83 22.32 27.66 -20.83
C LYS A 83 22.61 26.32 -21.48
N ASP A 84 23.77 26.21 -22.14
CA ASP A 84 24.18 24.99 -22.83
C ASP A 84 24.56 23.84 -21.89
N GLU A 85 25.04 24.15 -20.68
CA GLU A 85 25.42 23.16 -19.68
C GLU A 85 24.18 22.59 -18.99
N LEU A 86 23.30 23.45 -18.48
CA LEU A 86 22.14 23.06 -17.67
C LEU A 86 20.97 22.56 -18.53
N ALA A 87 20.79 23.05 -19.76
CA ALA A 87 19.77 22.53 -20.67
C ALA A 87 20.01 21.06 -21.08
N LYS A 88 21.27 20.58 -21.00
CA LYS A 88 21.61 19.17 -21.30
C LYS A 88 21.44 18.23 -20.12
N VAL A 89 21.30 18.77 -18.90
CA VAL A 89 21.27 17.98 -17.66
C VAL A 89 19.93 17.26 -17.46
N SER A 90 18.84 17.77 -18.03
CA SER A 90 17.49 17.29 -17.79
C SER A 90 16.78 16.92 -19.09
N LYS A 91 16.27 15.69 -19.20
CA LYS A 91 15.56 15.13 -20.37
C LYS A 91 14.03 14.92 -20.26
N PRO A 92 13.35 15.07 -19.11
CA PRO A 92 11.90 14.87 -18.99
C PRO A 92 11.08 15.73 -19.93
N ALA A 93 9.89 15.25 -20.33
CA ALA A 93 8.95 16.01 -21.15
C ALA A 93 8.56 17.34 -20.51
N ALA A 94 8.32 17.37 -19.19
CA ALA A 94 8.03 18.58 -18.43
C ALA A 94 9.17 19.62 -18.49
N PHE A 95 10.43 19.18 -18.54
CA PHE A 95 11.57 20.08 -18.67
C PHE A 95 11.66 20.68 -20.07
N ARG A 96 11.35 19.89 -21.11
CA ARG A 96 11.29 20.41 -22.49
C ARG A 96 10.18 21.43 -22.65
N GLN A 97 9.02 21.20 -22.01
CA GLN A 97 7.93 22.17 -21.98
C GLN A 97 8.36 23.46 -21.26
N ALA A 98 9.04 23.35 -20.11
CA ALA A 98 9.55 24.51 -19.38
C ALA A 98 10.57 25.32 -20.20
N MET A 99 11.42 24.66 -20.99
CA MET A 99 12.35 25.31 -21.92
C MET A 99 11.60 26.00 -23.08
N ALA A 100 10.56 25.38 -23.63
CA ALA A 100 9.73 26.00 -24.66
C ALA A 100 8.96 27.22 -24.13
N ASP A 101 8.49 27.16 -22.88
CA ASP A 101 7.75 28.26 -22.23
C ASP A 101 8.65 29.48 -21.96
N ILE A 102 9.89 29.27 -21.52
CA ILE A 102 10.84 30.38 -21.31
C ILE A 102 11.33 30.96 -22.64
N ASP A 103 11.49 30.14 -23.69
CA ASP A 103 11.80 30.65 -25.03
C ASP A 103 10.61 31.44 -25.61
N LYS A 104 9.37 30.97 -25.41
CA LYS A 104 8.16 31.71 -25.77
C LYS A 104 8.07 33.04 -25.01
N TYR A 105 8.48 33.08 -23.75
CA TYR A 105 8.54 34.33 -22.98
C TYR A 105 9.53 35.34 -23.54
N ILE A 106 10.67 34.86 -24.06
CA ILE A 106 11.66 35.73 -24.71
C ILE A 106 11.08 36.35 -25.99
N ASP A 107 10.22 35.62 -26.71
CA ASP A 107 9.60 36.07 -27.96
C ASP A 107 8.36 36.95 -27.73
N ASP A 108 7.49 36.64 -26.76
CA ASP A 108 6.29 37.40 -26.40
C ASP A 108 6.06 37.44 -24.87
N PRO A 109 6.58 38.47 -24.17
CA PRO A 109 6.46 38.58 -22.72
C PRO A 109 5.03 38.87 -22.22
N ALA A 110 4.15 39.42 -23.05
CA ALA A 110 2.86 39.96 -22.61
C ALA A 110 1.89 38.86 -22.15
N GLU A 111 1.82 37.74 -22.88
CA GLU A 111 0.89 36.64 -22.60
C GLU A 111 1.18 35.96 -21.25
N VAL A 112 2.45 35.87 -20.87
CA VAL A 112 2.90 35.20 -19.64
C VAL A 112 2.86 36.17 -18.46
N ASP A 113 3.21 37.45 -18.67
CA ASP A 113 3.13 38.48 -17.64
C ASP A 113 1.67 38.65 -17.14
N ASP A 114 0.67 38.57 -18.03
CA ASP A 114 -0.75 38.62 -17.65
C ASP A 114 -1.15 37.40 -16.79
N GLN A 115 -0.69 36.20 -17.15
CA GLN A 115 -0.95 34.97 -16.39
C GLN A 115 -0.27 34.95 -15.01
N ILE A 116 0.94 35.51 -14.92
CA ILE A 116 1.65 35.65 -13.65
C ILE A 116 0.97 36.70 -12.78
N ASN A 117 0.55 37.84 -13.34
CA ASN A 117 -0.16 38.88 -12.60
C ASN A 117 -1.52 38.39 -12.06
N GLU A 118 -2.27 37.61 -12.84
CA GLU A 118 -3.47 36.93 -12.36
C GLU A 118 -3.16 35.96 -11.20
N SER A 119 -2.06 35.22 -11.30
CA SER A 119 -1.64 34.26 -10.26
C SER A 119 -1.07 34.94 -9.01
N CYS A 120 -0.48 36.14 -9.13
CA CYS A 120 0.01 36.93 -8.01
C CYS A 120 -1.12 37.59 -7.19
N GLY A 121 -2.30 37.78 -7.80
CA GLY A 121 -3.47 38.42 -7.18
C GLY A 121 -4.48 37.47 -6.52
N VAL A 122 -4.31 36.15 -6.65
CA VAL A 122 -5.26 35.13 -6.16
C VAL A 122 -4.50 34.10 -5.31
N PRO A 123 -5.06 33.57 -4.20
CA PRO A 123 -4.42 32.49 -3.45
C PRO A 123 -4.29 31.25 -4.36
N ASN A 124 -3.08 30.97 -4.83
CA ASN A 124 -2.81 29.85 -5.73
C ASN A 124 -1.55 29.14 -5.27
N HIS A 125 -1.68 28.37 -4.19
CA HIS A 125 -0.55 27.63 -3.64
C HIS A 125 -0.35 26.33 -4.39
N ALA A 126 0.78 26.18 -5.08
CA ALA A 126 1.31 24.87 -5.43
C ALA A 126 1.99 24.25 -4.20
N THR A 127 1.36 23.23 -3.63
CA THR A 127 1.85 22.51 -2.44
C THR A 127 3.17 21.79 -2.71
N GLU A 128 3.93 21.43 -1.66
CA GLU A 128 5.10 20.53 -1.80
C GLU A 128 4.69 19.24 -2.55
N ALA A 129 3.43 18.82 -2.40
CA ALA A 129 2.83 17.71 -3.14
C ALA A 129 2.69 17.94 -4.66
N ASP A 130 2.54 19.18 -5.11
CA ASP A 130 2.48 19.52 -6.54
C ASP A 130 3.88 19.51 -7.18
N PHE A 131 4.91 19.90 -6.42
CA PHE A 131 6.30 19.70 -6.82
C PHE A 131 6.70 18.22 -6.81
N ASP A 132 6.16 17.43 -5.88
CA ASP A 132 6.38 15.98 -5.83
C ASP A 132 5.74 15.24 -7.01
N LYS A 133 4.58 15.67 -7.51
CA LYS A 133 3.99 15.13 -8.76
C LYS A 133 4.92 15.37 -9.96
N ILE A 134 5.61 16.51 -10.00
CA ILE A 134 6.59 16.81 -11.05
C ILE A 134 7.82 15.92 -10.89
N ARG A 135 8.31 15.71 -9.67
CA ARG A 135 9.41 14.76 -9.39
C ARG A 135 9.06 13.35 -9.86
N ASP A 136 7.84 12.91 -9.63
CA ASP A 136 7.41 11.55 -9.97
C ASP A 136 7.12 11.40 -11.48
N ALA A 137 6.69 12.48 -12.17
CA ALA A 137 6.56 12.51 -13.63
C ALA A 137 7.92 12.53 -14.37
N VAL A 138 8.98 12.98 -13.71
CA VAL A 138 10.37 12.96 -14.22
C VAL A 138 10.94 11.53 -14.30
N ASP A 139 10.38 10.58 -13.53
CA ASP A 139 10.78 9.17 -13.51
C ASP A 139 9.92 8.26 -14.42
N SER A 140 8.85 8.77 -15.04
CA SER A 140 7.97 8.03 -15.95
C SER A 140 8.10 8.52 -17.40
N ASP A 141 9.06 7.97 -18.14
CA ASP A 141 9.13 8.12 -19.61
C ASP A 141 7.99 7.31 -20.26
N GLU A 142 6.88 7.96 -20.60
CA GLU A 142 5.96 7.50 -21.65
C GLU A 142 6.11 8.39 -22.89
N ASN A 143 6.41 7.78 -24.04
CA ASN A 143 6.43 8.44 -25.35
C ASN A 143 5.01 8.90 -25.72
N PRO A 144 4.79 10.14 -26.19
CA PRO A 144 3.49 10.54 -26.71
C PRO A 144 3.31 9.98 -28.13
N MET A 145 2.31 9.12 -28.27
CA MET A 145 1.69 8.77 -29.55
C MET A 145 0.55 9.77 -29.76
N ASP A 146 0.46 10.32 -30.98
CA ASP A 146 -0.45 11.38 -31.42
C ASP A 146 -1.86 11.32 -30.81
N THR A 147 -2.29 12.42 -30.19
CA THR A 147 -3.71 12.77 -30.11
C THR A 147 -3.88 14.25 -30.38
N ASP A 148 -4.69 14.52 -31.40
CA ASP A 148 -5.04 15.81 -31.95
C ASP A 148 -5.60 16.80 -30.91
N ALA A 149 -5.41 18.08 -31.25
CA ALA A 149 -5.98 19.24 -30.60
C ALA A 149 -7.51 19.15 -30.48
N ASP A 150 -8.03 19.41 -29.29
CA ASP A 150 -9.18 20.28 -29.09
C ASP A 150 -9.27 20.69 -27.61
N GLY A 151 -9.36 22.01 -27.40
CA GLY A 151 -9.29 22.64 -26.10
C GLY A 151 -10.53 22.43 -25.25
N ASN A 152 -10.31 22.24 -23.95
CA ASN A 152 -11.24 22.73 -22.94
C ASN A 152 -10.54 22.91 -21.58
N ASN A 153 -10.15 24.15 -21.28
CA ASN A 153 -9.71 24.56 -19.94
C ASN A 153 -10.95 24.72 -19.04
N GLY A 154 -11.10 23.83 -18.06
CA GLY A 154 -12.19 23.86 -17.08
C GLY A 154 -11.70 24.14 -15.67
N VAL A 155 -11.76 25.41 -15.29
CA VAL A 155 -11.51 25.98 -13.95
C VAL A 155 -12.58 25.52 -12.96
N VAL A 156 -12.21 25.11 -11.73
CA VAL A 156 -13.15 24.98 -10.60
C VAL A 156 -12.72 25.94 -9.49
N VAL A 157 -13.50 27.01 -9.32
CA VAL A 157 -13.37 28.02 -8.27
C VAL A 157 -14.27 27.62 -7.09
N HIS A 158 -13.75 27.63 -5.86
CA HIS A 158 -14.59 27.68 -4.64
C HIS A 158 -14.18 28.89 -3.79
N VAL A 159 -15.10 29.85 -3.72
CA VAL A 159 -15.03 31.04 -2.85
C VAL A 159 -15.72 30.71 -1.52
N VAL A 160 -15.06 31.00 -0.40
CA VAL A 160 -15.68 31.06 0.93
C VAL A 160 -15.60 32.50 1.42
N GLY A 161 -16.76 33.09 1.72
CA GLY A 161 -16.89 34.42 2.30
C GLY A 161 -16.65 34.43 3.82
N SER A 162 -16.27 35.60 4.31
CA SER A 162 -16.19 36.04 5.71
C SER A 162 -16.53 37.54 5.71
N PRO A 163 -16.71 38.23 6.85
CA PRO A 163 -17.14 37.83 8.20
C PRO A 163 -18.24 38.78 8.75
N ASP A 164 -18.65 38.63 10.01
CA ASP A 164 -19.09 39.76 10.84
C ASP A 164 -18.66 39.59 12.31
N VAL A 165 -18.44 40.74 12.95
CA VAL A 165 -17.72 41.04 14.19
C VAL A 165 -18.69 41.35 15.35
N GLU A 166 -18.16 41.37 16.58
CA GLU A 166 -18.61 42.02 17.85
C GLU A 166 -18.85 41.00 18.99
N GLY A 167 -18.40 41.19 20.23
CA GLY A 167 -17.81 42.34 20.91
C GLY A 167 -17.26 41.95 22.30
N SER A 168 -16.64 42.93 22.95
CA SER A 168 -15.89 42.93 24.21
C SER A 168 -16.73 42.91 25.50
N GLU A 169 -16.15 42.43 26.61
CA GLU A 169 -16.13 43.02 27.98
C GLU A 169 -15.60 41.99 29.02
N ALA A 170 -15.39 42.36 30.29
CA ALA A 170 -14.13 42.74 30.94
C ALA A 170 -14.17 42.30 32.44
N VAL A 171 -12.99 42.21 33.11
CA VAL A 171 -12.71 42.28 34.59
C VAL A 171 -13.29 41.13 35.48
N GLU A 172 -12.74 40.61 36.60
CA GLU A 172 -11.85 41.05 37.70
C GLU A 172 -11.46 39.79 38.55
N ALA A 173 -10.19 39.45 38.80
CA ALA A 173 -9.33 39.63 40.00
C ALA A 173 -9.76 39.03 41.38
N GLY A 174 -8.78 38.44 42.09
CA GLY A 174 -8.78 38.09 43.54
C GLY A 174 -8.20 36.70 43.85
N GLU A 175 -6.89 36.48 43.96
CA GLU A 175 -5.95 36.65 45.11
C GLU A 175 -6.11 35.72 46.35
N ASN A 176 -4.94 35.21 46.78
CA ASN A 176 -4.46 34.76 48.11
C ASN A 176 -4.16 33.25 48.27
N ASN A 177 -2.87 32.84 48.21
CA ASN A 177 -1.80 32.81 49.25
C ASN A 177 -1.75 31.44 49.96
N ALA A 178 -0.68 30.63 49.78
CA ALA A 178 0.59 30.58 50.56
C ALA A 178 0.37 29.87 51.92
N ASP A 179 1.24 29.07 52.55
CA ASP A 179 2.65 28.66 52.49
C ASP A 179 2.71 27.45 53.50
N SER A 180 3.56 26.44 53.49
CA SER A 180 4.95 26.51 53.98
C SER A 180 5.45 25.11 54.42
N THR A 181 6.71 24.83 54.04
CA THR A 181 7.82 24.23 54.83
C THR A 181 7.73 22.87 55.54
N ALA A 182 8.66 21.95 55.22
CA ALA A 182 9.89 21.67 56.01
C ALA A 182 10.43 20.22 55.83
N SER A 183 11.73 20.11 55.51
CA SER A 183 12.62 18.94 55.78
C SER A 183 13.30 19.13 57.17
N PRO A 184 14.13 18.23 57.80
CA PRO A 184 15.06 17.26 57.17
C PRO A 184 15.46 15.96 57.98
N THR A 185 16.43 15.20 57.40
CA THR A 185 17.58 14.48 58.04
C THR A 185 17.52 13.01 58.51
N VAL A 186 18.31 12.15 57.82
CA VAL A 186 19.36 11.17 58.29
C VAL A 186 18.92 9.98 59.18
N THR A 187 19.24 8.68 58.90
CA THR A 187 20.54 8.01 59.17
C THR A 187 20.61 6.57 58.59
N VAL A 188 21.86 6.11 58.44
CA VAL A 188 22.48 4.87 57.91
C VAL A 188 22.19 3.55 58.68
N ALA A 189 22.18 2.38 58.00
CA ALA A 189 22.92 1.15 58.38
C ALA A 189 22.60 -0.13 57.55
N THR A 190 23.63 -0.81 57.06
CA THR A 190 23.77 -2.27 56.84
C THR A 190 24.86 -2.76 57.83
N PRO A 191 25.03 -4.05 58.25
CA PRO A 191 25.07 -5.27 57.42
C PRO A 191 24.67 -6.64 58.08
N ALA A 192 24.82 -7.72 57.29
CA ALA A 192 25.23 -9.10 57.64
C ALA A 192 24.27 -10.14 58.31
N THR A 193 23.81 -11.08 57.47
CA THR A 193 23.80 -12.57 57.57
C THR A 193 23.74 -13.31 58.94
N THR A 194 22.81 -14.28 59.08
CA THR A 194 23.13 -15.70 59.40
C THR A 194 21.92 -16.68 59.26
N LYS A 195 22.20 -17.78 58.56
CA LYS A 195 21.77 -19.20 58.70
C LYS A 195 20.31 -19.68 58.47
N SER A 196 20.27 -20.63 57.53
CA SER A 196 19.24 -21.58 57.05
C SER A 196 18.79 -22.63 58.10
N PRO A 197 17.70 -23.44 57.89
CA PRO A 197 17.70 -24.50 56.86
C PRO A 197 16.35 -24.89 56.19
N GLY A 198 16.45 -25.34 54.92
CA GLY A 198 15.80 -26.57 54.43
C GLY A 198 14.32 -26.57 54.03
N LYS A 199 14.05 -26.55 52.72
CA LYS A 199 13.36 -27.65 51.99
C LYS A 199 13.40 -27.43 50.48
N ARG A 200 13.96 -28.42 49.76
CA ARG A 200 13.99 -28.55 48.29
C ARG A 200 12.74 -29.30 47.80
N THR A 201 12.35 -28.97 46.58
CA THR A 201 11.42 -29.63 45.62
C THR A 201 11.37 -31.17 45.65
N PRO A 202 10.35 -31.82 45.06
CA PRO A 202 10.61 -32.44 43.75
C PRO A 202 9.44 -32.55 42.75
N LYS A 203 9.84 -32.52 41.46
CA LYS A 203 9.43 -33.36 40.30
C LYS A 203 8.15 -34.19 40.41
N ALA A 204 7.26 -34.02 39.43
CA ALA A 204 6.27 -35.02 39.04
C ALA A 204 6.90 -36.13 38.19
N LYS A 205 6.69 -37.38 38.60
CA LYS A 205 6.92 -38.62 37.83
C LYS A 205 5.60 -39.09 37.24
N SER A 206 5.72 -39.67 36.06
CA SER A 206 4.80 -40.60 35.38
C SER A 206 4.18 -41.67 36.28
N VAL A 207 2.90 -42.01 36.06
CA VAL A 207 2.36 -43.38 36.23
C VAL A 207 1.22 -43.63 35.22
N SER A 208 1.29 -44.80 34.59
CA SER A 208 0.37 -45.45 33.66
C SER A 208 -0.62 -46.41 34.36
N ALA A 209 -1.67 -46.82 33.61
CA ALA A 209 -2.61 -47.96 33.78
C ALA A 209 -4.07 -47.51 34.08
N ALA A 210 -5.14 -48.10 33.53
CA ALA A 210 -5.30 -49.46 33.03
C ALA A 210 -6.33 -49.58 31.89
N VAL A 211 -6.16 -50.67 31.13
CA VAL A 211 -6.95 -51.22 30.03
C VAL A 211 -8.13 -52.05 30.58
N SER A 212 -9.26 -52.07 29.87
CA SER A 212 -10.19 -53.20 29.88
C SER A 212 -10.18 -53.90 28.51
N ALA A 213 -10.06 -55.23 28.58
CA ALA A 213 -9.77 -56.13 27.48
C ALA A 213 -11.04 -56.78 26.91
N THR A 214 -11.01 -57.18 25.64
CA THR A 214 -11.63 -58.45 25.21
C THR A 214 -10.86 -59.07 24.03
N LYS A 215 -10.60 -60.38 24.19
CA LYS A 215 -9.88 -61.37 23.35
C LYS A 215 -10.32 -61.39 21.87
N ALA A 216 -9.49 -61.59 20.84
CA ALA A 216 -8.42 -62.57 20.51
C ALA A 216 -8.91 -63.80 19.72
N ALA A 217 -8.32 -64.03 18.52
CA ALA A 217 -7.93 -65.30 17.86
C ALA A 217 -7.90 -65.14 16.32
N LYS A 218 -7.02 -65.73 15.49
CA LYS A 218 -5.70 -66.35 15.60
C LYS A 218 -5.18 -66.55 14.15
N ALA A 219 -3.88 -66.29 13.94
CA ALA A 219 -2.90 -66.88 13.02
C ALA A 219 -3.29 -67.43 11.63
N SER A 220 -2.51 -67.08 10.59
CA SER A 220 -1.61 -68.06 9.95
C SER A 220 -0.56 -67.40 9.02
N THR A 221 0.61 -68.01 9.03
CA THR A 221 1.85 -67.78 8.27
C THR A 221 1.78 -68.27 6.82
N THR A 222 2.55 -67.68 5.87
CA THR A 222 3.59 -68.38 5.05
C THR A 222 4.27 -67.51 3.96
N LYS A 223 5.62 -67.49 4.04
CA LYS A 223 6.67 -67.70 3.01
C LYS A 223 6.76 -66.91 1.67
N SER A 224 7.92 -66.25 1.51
CA SER A 224 8.93 -66.28 0.39
C SER A 224 8.51 -65.84 -1.03
N ALA A 225 9.33 -65.28 -1.92
CA ALA A 225 10.78 -65.36 -2.12
C ALA A 225 11.31 -64.20 -3.02
N GLN A 226 12.60 -63.92 -2.86
CA GLN A 226 13.50 -63.12 -3.70
C GLN A 226 13.68 -63.68 -5.13
N LYS A 227 13.85 -62.79 -6.13
CA LYS A 227 14.92 -62.92 -7.14
C LYS A 227 15.19 -61.60 -7.91
N ARG A 228 16.46 -61.18 -7.86
CA ARG A 228 17.12 -60.16 -8.72
C ARG A 228 17.35 -60.74 -10.13
N ARG A 229 17.48 -59.90 -11.19
CA ARG A 229 18.76 -59.37 -11.77
C ARG A 229 18.64 -58.92 -13.26
N ILE A 230 19.43 -57.88 -13.60
CA ILE A 230 20.15 -57.57 -14.88
C ILE A 230 19.28 -57.08 -16.06
N SER A 231 19.29 -55.82 -16.53
CA SER A 231 20.32 -54.94 -17.14
C SER A 231 20.74 -55.29 -18.58
N ALA A 232 20.56 -54.38 -19.54
CA ALA A 232 21.60 -53.93 -20.48
C ALA A 232 21.06 -52.92 -21.53
N HIS A 233 21.82 -51.84 -21.70
CA HIS A 233 21.88 -50.92 -22.84
C HIS A 233 22.21 -51.65 -24.16
N GLN A 234 21.81 -51.08 -25.31
CA GLN A 234 22.70 -50.33 -26.22
C GLN A 234 22.03 -49.99 -27.56
N THR A 235 22.31 -48.78 -28.02
CA THR A 235 22.17 -48.27 -29.40
C THR A 235 23.11 -48.99 -30.37
N PRO A 236 22.89 -48.87 -31.70
CA PRO A 236 23.87 -48.09 -32.47
C PRO A 236 23.29 -47.25 -33.63
N THR A 237 24.17 -46.35 -34.07
CA THR A 237 24.17 -45.38 -35.18
C THR A 237 24.22 -45.99 -36.59
N GLY A 238 23.77 -45.26 -37.62
CA GLY A 238 24.18 -45.51 -39.02
C GLY A 238 23.37 -44.78 -40.10
N ALA A 239 24.04 -44.14 -41.06
CA ALA A 239 23.54 -43.11 -41.98
C ALA A 239 22.86 -43.57 -43.29
N ASN A 240 22.21 -42.57 -43.93
CA ASN A 240 22.10 -42.27 -45.38
C ASN A 240 20.96 -42.82 -46.27
N ALA A 241 20.38 -41.84 -46.98
CA ALA A 241 19.92 -41.82 -48.38
C ALA A 241 18.42 -42.02 -48.73
N SER A 242 17.86 -40.92 -49.24
CA SER A 242 16.96 -40.77 -50.41
C SER A 242 15.57 -41.45 -50.44
N GLY A 243 14.54 -40.62 -50.63
CA GLY A 243 13.30 -41.01 -51.32
C GLY A 243 12.00 -40.47 -50.74
N ALA A 244 11.55 -39.31 -51.22
CA ALA A 244 10.11 -39.00 -51.31
C ALA A 244 9.52 -39.77 -52.52
N PRO A 245 8.18 -39.84 -52.76
CA PRO A 245 7.06 -39.17 -52.08
C PRO A 245 5.81 -40.07 -51.86
N THR A 246 4.79 -39.53 -51.17
CA THR A 246 3.39 -39.35 -51.64
C THR A 246 2.34 -39.51 -50.52
N ALA A 247 1.60 -38.43 -50.33
CA ALA A 247 0.42 -38.32 -49.49
C ALA A 247 -0.82 -38.89 -50.22
N LYS A 248 -1.70 -39.58 -49.49
CA LYS A 248 -3.09 -39.84 -49.90
C LYS A 248 -4.05 -39.22 -48.89
N ARG A 249 -4.76 -38.20 -49.38
CA ARG A 249 -5.81 -37.43 -48.71
C ARG A 249 -7.16 -38.02 -49.15
N GLY A 250 -7.97 -38.46 -48.18
CA GLY A 250 -9.31 -39.02 -48.39
C GLY A 250 -10.33 -37.94 -48.76
N LYS A 251 -11.13 -38.21 -49.80
CA LYS A 251 -12.15 -37.36 -50.42
C LYS A 251 -13.52 -37.77 -49.87
N ARG A 252 -14.34 -36.83 -49.38
CA ARG A 252 -15.73 -37.06 -48.95
C ARG A 252 -16.70 -36.56 -50.02
N VAL A 253 -17.71 -37.37 -50.27
CA VAL A 253 -18.66 -37.35 -51.40
C VAL A 253 -19.76 -36.29 -51.22
N VAL A 254 -20.18 -35.71 -52.34
CA VAL A 254 -21.35 -34.83 -52.53
C VAL A 254 -22.51 -35.67 -53.07
N SER A 255 -23.72 -35.50 -52.53
CA SER A 255 -24.97 -35.93 -53.17
C SER A 255 -25.96 -34.78 -53.14
N GLY A 256 -26.39 -34.33 -54.32
CA GLY A 256 -27.42 -33.33 -54.53
C GLY A 256 -28.82 -33.93 -54.56
N GLY A 257 -29.81 -33.05 -54.41
CA GLY A 257 -31.23 -33.30 -54.68
C GLY A 257 -31.90 -31.95 -54.92
N ALA A 258 -32.36 -31.74 -56.15
CA ALA A 258 -33.03 -30.54 -56.64
C ALA A 258 -34.56 -30.70 -56.58
N ALA A 259 -35.27 -29.58 -56.38
CA ALA A 259 -36.66 -29.42 -56.83
C ALA A 259 -36.90 -27.94 -57.17
N ALA A 260 -37.44 -27.72 -58.37
CA ALA A 260 -37.68 -26.43 -59.01
C ALA A 260 -39.10 -25.89 -58.75
N GLY A 261 -39.32 -24.60 -58.98
CA GLY A 261 -40.67 -24.01 -59.02
C GLY A 261 -40.73 -22.50 -59.29
N ASN A 262 -40.80 -22.15 -60.57
CA ASN A 262 -41.45 -21.01 -61.24
C ASN A 262 -41.00 -19.53 -61.10
N PHE A 263 -41.11 -18.89 -62.26
CA PHE A 263 -40.78 -17.51 -62.65
C PHE A 263 -42.07 -16.76 -63.06
N GLU A 264 -41.92 -15.44 -63.32
CA GLU A 264 -42.87 -14.40 -63.79
C GLU A 264 -43.46 -13.49 -62.68
N GLY A 265 -43.46 -12.15 -62.76
CA GLY A 265 -43.16 -11.21 -63.84
C GLY A 265 -42.89 -9.78 -63.31
N ALA A 266 -42.51 -8.89 -64.22
CA ALA A 266 -41.87 -7.59 -64.00
C ALA A 266 -42.78 -6.42 -63.56
N SER A 267 -42.20 -5.42 -62.88
CA SER A 267 -42.23 -4.00 -63.30
C SER A 267 -41.36 -3.12 -62.38
N SER A 268 -40.89 -2.02 -62.94
CA SER A 268 -39.76 -1.20 -62.49
C SER A 268 -40.15 -0.08 -61.51
N SER A 269 -39.24 0.31 -60.60
CA SER A 269 -38.81 1.71 -60.46
C SER A 269 -37.74 1.92 -59.37
N SER A 270 -36.57 2.39 -59.82
CA SER A 270 -35.61 3.33 -59.18
C SER A 270 -34.78 2.92 -57.93
N PRO A 271 -33.49 3.33 -57.84
CA PRO A 271 -32.49 2.73 -56.97
C PRO A 271 -32.00 3.69 -55.87
N THR A 272 -32.40 3.48 -54.63
CA THR A 272 -31.69 4.06 -53.48
C THR A 272 -32.05 3.31 -52.21
N ALA A 273 -31.26 2.30 -51.87
CA ALA A 273 -31.10 1.87 -50.49
C ALA A 273 -29.69 1.31 -50.35
N ARG A 274 -28.78 2.13 -49.80
CA ARG A 274 -27.54 1.62 -49.20
C ARG A 274 -27.98 0.55 -48.20
N ARG A 275 -27.61 -0.71 -48.46
CA ARG A 275 -27.85 -1.83 -47.56
C ARG A 275 -27.11 -1.49 -46.27
N ARG A 276 -27.83 -0.97 -45.28
CA ARG A 276 -27.33 -0.79 -43.92
C ARG A 276 -27.05 -2.21 -43.44
N VAL A 277 -25.77 -2.56 -43.33
CA VAL A 277 -25.40 -3.77 -42.62
C VAL A 277 -25.81 -3.50 -41.18
N GLU A 278 -26.91 -4.13 -40.74
CA GLU A 278 -27.30 -4.13 -39.34
C GLU A 278 -26.20 -4.85 -38.56
N VAL A 279 -25.26 -4.05 -38.04
CA VAL A 279 -24.15 -4.52 -37.22
C VAL A 279 -24.70 -5.27 -36.00
N ASP A 280 -25.86 -4.84 -35.50
CA ASP A 280 -26.57 -5.48 -34.39
C ASP A 280 -27.12 -6.86 -34.75
N ALA A 281 -27.62 -7.06 -35.97
CA ALA A 281 -28.08 -8.38 -36.43
C ALA A 281 -26.92 -9.34 -36.66
N LEU A 282 -25.77 -8.81 -37.11
CA LEU A 282 -24.53 -9.59 -37.24
C LEU A 282 -23.94 -9.94 -35.87
N LEU A 283 -23.92 -9.01 -34.92
CA LEU A 283 -23.51 -9.22 -33.53
C LEU A 283 -24.45 -10.20 -32.81
N ALA A 284 -25.77 -10.08 -33.00
CA ALA A 284 -26.75 -11.02 -32.47
C ALA A 284 -26.59 -12.42 -33.09
N SER A 285 -26.28 -12.51 -34.39
CA SER A 285 -25.97 -13.79 -35.05
C SER A 285 -24.63 -14.38 -34.60
N LEU A 286 -23.64 -13.57 -34.21
CA LEU A 286 -22.36 -14.02 -33.65
C LEU A 286 -22.52 -14.46 -32.19
N ALA A 287 -23.39 -13.80 -31.42
CA ALA A 287 -23.77 -14.20 -30.07
C ALA A 287 -24.58 -15.50 -30.05
N ALA A 288 -25.52 -15.68 -30.99
CA ALA A 288 -26.36 -16.88 -31.08
C ALA A 288 -25.64 -18.13 -31.63
N LYS A 289 -24.45 -17.99 -32.21
CA LYS A 289 -23.64 -19.10 -32.75
C LYS A 289 -22.45 -19.50 -31.87
N ARG A 290 -22.28 -18.91 -30.69
CA ARG A 290 -21.27 -19.41 -29.74
C ARG A 290 -21.75 -20.73 -29.15
N ALA A 291 -21.01 -21.80 -29.41
CA ALA A 291 -21.15 -23.04 -28.65
C ALA A 291 -21.05 -22.71 -27.15
N PRO A 292 -21.82 -23.38 -26.27
CA PRO A 292 -21.82 -23.09 -24.83
C PRO A 292 -20.46 -23.30 -24.13
N ASN A 293 -19.44 -23.79 -24.86
CA ASN A 293 -18.12 -24.15 -24.36
C ASN A 293 -16.97 -23.30 -24.95
N ALA A 294 -17.25 -22.18 -25.63
CA ALA A 294 -16.19 -21.26 -26.04
C ALA A 294 -15.85 -20.32 -24.88
N ILE A 295 -14.88 -20.70 -24.04
CA ILE A 295 -14.22 -19.76 -23.11
C ILE A 295 -13.59 -18.69 -23.98
N ALA A 296 -14.27 -17.55 -24.12
CA ALA A 296 -13.67 -16.39 -24.75
C ALA A 296 -12.56 -15.92 -23.81
N LEU A 297 -11.31 -16.22 -24.18
CA LEU A 297 -10.09 -15.64 -23.58
C LEU A 297 -10.12 -14.09 -23.51
N LEU A 298 -11.09 -13.47 -24.18
CA LEU A 298 -11.31 -12.02 -24.30
C LEU A 298 -12.51 -11.51 -23.48
N ASP A 299 -13.40 -12.37 -22.95
CA ASP A 299 -14.50 -11.95 -22.06
C ASP A 299 -14.00 -11.90 -20.62
N ARG A 300 -13.10 -10.95 -20.38
CA ARG A 300 -12.66 -10.66 -19.01
C ARG A 300 -13.75 -9.85 -18.31
N PRO A 301 -14.22 -10.25 -17.13
CA PRO A 301 -15.15 -9.42 -16.36
C PRO A 301 -14.45 -8.12 -15.97
N VAL A 302 -14.98 -6.99 -16.44
CA VAL A 302 -14.66 -5.66 -15.92
C VAL A 302 -15.26 -5.59 -14.52
N VAL A 303 -14.50 -5.99 -13.52
CA VAL A 303 -14.95 -5.86 -12.12
C VAL A 303 -14.66 -4.43 -11.71
N THR A 304 -15.73 -3.69 -11.42
CA THR A 304 -15.65 -2.33 -10.90
C THR A 304 -14.78 -2.29 -9.65
N ARG A 305 -14.07 -1.18 -9.47
CA ARG A 305 -13.29 -0.96 -8.25
C ARG A 305 -14.23 -1.09 -7.05
N PRO A 306 -13.91 -1.93 -6.05
CA PRO A 306 -14.75 -2.06 -4.88
C PRO A 306 -14.71 -0.74 -4.12
N GLU A 307 -15.87 -0.23 -3.73
CA GLU A 307 -15.95 0.89 -2.82
C GLU A 307 -15.42 0.45 -1.46
N THR A 308 -14.56 1.29 -0.86
CA THR A 308 -14.13 1.06 0.51
C THR A 308 -15.36 1.24 1.40
N GLN A 309 -15.96 0.14 1.85
CA GLN A 309 -17.16 0.21 2.68
C GLN A 309 -16.90 1.14 3.87
N ALA A 310 -17.76 2.13 4.07
CA ALA A 310 -17.69 3.03 5.21
C ALA A 310 -17.76 2.23 6.51
N ILE A 311 -17.05 2.69 7.53
CA ILE A 311 -17.16 2.08 8.85
C ILE A 311 -18.41 2.60 9.51
N ASP A 312 -19.28 1.66 9.86
CA ASP A 312 -20.41 1.94 10.72
C ASP A 312 -19.90 2.18 12.14
N MET A 313 -19.87 3.43 12.56
CA MET A 313 -19.47 3.83 13.91
C MET A 313 -20.53 3.54 14.97
N ASN A 314 -21.73 3.06 14.64
CA ASN A 314 -22.82 2.80 15.60
C ASN A 314 -23.00 1.31 15.97
N SER A 315 -22.35 0.40 15.22
CA SER A 315 -22.46 -1.04 15.46
C SER A 315 -21.31 -1.56 16.32
N ARG A 316 -21.62 -2.21 17.45
CA ARG A 316 -20.64 -2.90 18.31
C ARG A 316 -20.67 -4.41 18.01
N SER A 317 -19.50 -5.03 17.89
CA SER A 317 -19.42 -6.49 17.74
C SER A 317 -19.79 -7.21 19.04
N ASN A 318 -20.51 -8.33 18.93
CA ASN A 318 -20.92 -9.15 20.08
C ASN A 318 -19.72 -9.64 20.89
N THR A 319 -18.65 -9.99 20.17
CA THR A 319 -17.37 -10.43 20.74
C THR A 319 -16.73 -9.37 21.63
N LEU A 320 -16.86 -8.10 21.26
CA LEU A 320 -16.39 -6.98 22.07
C LEU A 320 -17.34 -6.67 23.24
N ALA A 321 -18.63 -6.95 23.10
CA ALA A 321 -19.62 -6.82 24.19
C ALA A 321 -19.36 -7.81 25.33
N ASP A 322 -18.93 -9.03 25.00
CA ASP A 322 -18.68 -10.09 25.97
C ASP A 322 -17.35 -9.94 26.73
N ARG A 323 -16.45 -9.06 26.29
CA ARG A 323 -15.13 -8.87 26.91
C ARG A 323 -15.20 -7.85 28.04
N ASP A 324 -14.75 -8.27 29.22
CA ASP A 324 -14.51 -7.38 30.37
C ASP A 324 -13.21 -6.59 30.15
N ILE A 325 -13.33 -5.40 29.55
CA ILE A 325 -12.21 -4.51 29.21
C ILE A 325 -12.28 -3.31 30.12
N VAL A 326 -11.25 -3.14 30.96
CA VAL A 326 -11.03 -1.90 31.70
C VAL A 326 -10.13 -1.02 30.82
N PRO A 327 -10.59 0.19 30.43
CA PRO A 327 -9.77 1.09 29.64
C PRO A 327 -8.53 1.53 30.42
N SER A 328 -7.43 1.77 29.71
CA SER A 328 -6.23 2.36 30.30
C SER A 328 -6.40 3.87 30.47
N ASP A 329 -5.75 4.44 31.49
CA ASP A 329 -5.71 5.88 31.74
C ASP A 329 -4.81 6.64 30.74
N LEU A 330 -3.97 5.91 29.99
CA LEU A 330 -3.07 6.45 28.97
C LEU A 330 -3.83 6.99 27.76
N THR A 331 -3.23 7.97 27.09
CA THR A 331 -3.74 8.51 25.83
C THR A 331 -3.08 7.81 24.65
N PHE A 332 -3.88 7.28 23.73
CA PHE A 332 -3.41 6.51 22.58
C PHE A 332 -3.47 7.33 21.30
N GLY A 333 -2.32 7.52 20.66
CA GLY A 333 -2.20 8.08 19.32
C GLY A 333 -2.42 7.01 18.26
N PHE A 334 -3.08 7.33 17.16
CA PHE A 334 -3.25 6.42 16.02
C PHE A 334 -2.94 7.10 14.70
N LEU A 335 -1.91 6.60 14.01
CA LEU A 335 -1.47 7.07 12.70
C LEU A 335 -1.93 6.09 11.62
N GLY A 336 -2.85 6.53 10.77
CA GLY A 336 -3.32 5.77 9.60
C GLY A 336 -4.70 5.12 9.79
N LEU A 337 -5.72 5.74 9.20
CA LEU A 337 -7.11 5.27 9.23
C LEU A 337 -7.46 4.51 7.94
N GLY A 338 -6.59 3.55 7.60
CA GLY A 338 -6.81 2.61 6.49
C GLY A 338 -7.80 1.50 6.86
N MET A 339 -7.91 0.48 6.01
CA MET A 339 -8.86 -0.64 6.18
C MET A 339 -8.80 -1.32 7.56
N MET A 340 -7.60 -1.48 8.13
CA MET A 340 -7.39 -2.10 9.46
C MET A 340 -7.39 -1.06 10.58
N GLY A 341 -6.67 0.06 10.41
CA GLY A 341 -6.52 1.06 11.46
C GLY A 341 -7.86 1.66 11.90
N SER A 342 -8.77 1.85 10.96
CA SER A 342 -10.09 2.40 11.22
C SER A 342 -11.01 1.46 12.01
N THR A 343 -10.93 0.13 11.83
CA THR A 343 -11.66 -0.82 12.69
C THR A 343 -11.05 -0.90 14.08
N ILE A 344 -9.72 -0.83 14.18
CA ILE A 344 -8.99 -0.83 15.45
C ILE A 344 -9.36 0.40 16.29
N VAL A 345 -9.28 1.60 15.70
CA VAL A 345 -9.62 2.86 16.39
C VAL A 345 -11.07 2.86 16.87
N LYS A 346 -11.99 2.37 16.03
CA LYS A 346 -13.40 2.21 16.42
C LYS A 346 -13.52 1.40 17.71
N ASP A 347 -12.92 0.21 17.78
CA ASP A 347 -13.02 -0.65 18.96
C ASP A 347 -12.36 -0.04 20.20
N LEU A 348 -11.27 0.72 20.02
CA LEU A 348 -10.62 1.46 21.11
C LEU A 348 -11.53 2.55 21.69
N ILE A 349 -12.20 3.34 20.84
CA ILE A 349 -13.16 4.36 21.27
C ILE A 349 -14.34 3.69 22.00
N TYR A 350 -14.87 2.61 21.44
CA TYR A 350 -16.00 1.87 22.02
C TYR A 350 -15.74 1.30 23.41
N THR A 351 -14.48 0.97 23.71
CA THR A 351 -14.05 0.46 25.01
C THR A 351 -13.66 1.56 25.98
N GLY A 352 -13.80 2.83 25.58
CA GLY A 352 -13.56 4.00 26.43
C GLY A 352 -12.10 4.44 26.50
N HIS A 353 -11.22 3.96 25.62
CA HIS A 353 -9.86 4.46 25.55
C HIS A 353 -9.85 5.88 24.95
N LYS A 354 -8.97 6.74 25.46
CA LYS A 354 -8.74 8.07 24.89
C LYS A 354 -7.89 7.93 23.64
N VAL A 355 -8.42 8.33 22.49
CA VAL A 355 -7.74 8.18 21.20
C VAL A 355 -7.55 9.53 20.51
N VAL A 356 -6.32 9.81 20.10
CA VAL A 356 -5.93 10.93 19.24
C VAL A 356 -5.57 10.34 17.88
N VAL A 357 -6.19 10.80 16.80
CA VAL A 357 -6.02 10.21 15.47
C VAL A 357 -5.42 11.19 14.48
N TRP A 358 -4.68 10.64 13.54
CA TRP A 358 -4.22 11.35 12.35
C TRP A 358 -4.29 10.43 11.13
N ASN A 359 -4.65 11.01 10.00
CA ASN A 359 -4.57 10.35 8.71
C ASN A 359 -4.24 11.35 7.61
N ARG A 360 -3.44 10.93 6.62
CA ARG A 360 -3.05 11.78 5.47
C ARG A 360 -4.25 12.39 4.73
N THR A 361 -5.35 11.66 4.63
CA THR A 361 -6.63 12.18 4.13
C THR A 361 -7.51 12.50 5.34
N ILE A 362 -7.63 13.79 5.66
CA ILE A 362 -8.27 14.26 6.88
C ILE A 362 -9.76 13.89 6.95
N ASP A 363 -10.45 13.82 5.79
CA ASP A 363 -11.86 13.43 5.70
C ASP A 363 -12.15 12.04 6.31
N LYS A 364 -11.15 11.15 6.35
CA LYS A 364 -11.29 9.83 6.98
C LYS A 364 -11.35 9.89 8.50
N CYS A 365 -10.95 11.00 9.11
CA CYS A 365 -10.99 11.20 10.56
C CYS A 365 -12.39 11.59 11.06
N GLN A 366 -13.24 12.17 10.20
CA GLN A 366 -14.53 12.75 10.58
C GLN A 366 -15.44 11.80 11.39
N PRO A 367 -15.62 10.51 11.00
CA PRO A 367 -16.47 9.59 11.77
C PRO A 367 -15.94 9.30 13.19
N PHE A 368 -14.62 9.43 13.39
CA PHE A 368 -13.99 9.18 14.69
C PHE A 368 -14.08 10.41 15.59
N VAL A 369 -14.03 11.62 15.03
CA VAL A 369 -14.29 12.87 15.76
C VAL A 369 -15.69 12.88 16.34
N GLU A 370 -16.68 12.51 15.52
CA GLU A 370 -18.08 12.40 15.94
C GLU A 370 -18.28 11.36 17.06
N ALA A 371 -17.42 10.34 17.11
CA ALA A 371 -17.40 9.33 18.17
C ALA A 371 -16.53 9.70 19.38
N GLY A 372 -15.91 10.89 19.40
CA GLY A 372 -15.15 11.41 20.55
C GLY A 372 -13.63 11.29 20.46
N ALA A 373 -13.06 10.93 19.31
CA ALA A 373 -11.63 11.00 19.09
C ALA A 373 -11.16 12.45 18.85
N GLU A 374 -9.96 12.77 19.32
CA GLU A 374 -9.31 14.04 19.00
C GLU A 374 -8.54 13.90 17.68
N VAL A 375 -8.57 14.91 16.82
CA VAL A 375 -7.80 14.92 15.56
C VAL A 375 -6.67 15.93 15.66
N LYS A 376 -5.51 15.55 15.09
CA LYS A 376 -4.37 16.44 14.92
C LYS A 376 -4.01 16.59 13.45
N ASP A 377 -3.23 17.63 13.12
CA ASP A 377 -2.86 17.99 11.75
C ASP A 377 -1.64 17.22 11.25
N THR A 378 -0.72 16.84 12.14
CA THR A 378 0.50 16.11 11.78
C THR A 378 0.78 14.90 12.69
N PRO A 379 1.58 13.92 12.23
CA PRO A 379 2.04 12.82 13.08
C PRO A 379 2.79 13.29 14.34
N MET A 380 3.58 14.37 14.25
CA MET A 380 4.27 14.96 15.40
C MET A 380 3.27 15.43 16.46
N ASP A 381 2.20 16.11 16.06
CA ASP A 381 1.19 16.64 16.99
C ASP A 381 0.46 15.52 17.75
N VAL A 382 0.23 14.37 17.08
CA VAL A 382 -0.30 13.16 17.75
C VAL A 382 0.69 12.65 18.78
N VAL A 383 1.98 12.58 18.41
CA VAL A 383 3.03 12.12 19.32
C VAL A 383 3.15 13.05 20.51
N GLU A 384 3.00 14.36 20.35
CA GLU A 384 3.01 15.31 21.46
C GLU A 384 1.85 15.07 22.43
N ALA A 385 0.64 14.86 21.91
CA ALA A 385 -0.59 14.68 22.68
C ALA A 385 -0.79 13.29 23.31
N ALA A 386 -0.12 12.26 22.81
CA ALA A 386 -0.31 10.87 23.25
C ALA A 386 0.89 10.27 24.00
N ASP A 387 0.61 9.24 24.79
CA ASP A 387 1.60 8.45 25.53
C ASP A 387 2.10 7.26 24.69
N ILE A 388 1.17 6.56 24.00
CA ILE A 388 1.47 5.40 23.16
C ILE A 388 0.89 5.65 21.76
N ILE A 389 1.75 5.59 20.74
CA ILE A 389 1.40 5.90 19.36
C ILE A 389 1.40 4.62 18.54
N PHE A 390 0.23 4.21 18.06
CA PHE A 390 0.08 3.13 17.09
C PHE A 390 0.23 3.68 15.66
N CYS A 391 0.90 2.93 14.80
CA CYS A 391 0.98 3.22 13.36
C CYS A 391 0.48 2.02 12.55
N CYS A 392 -0.44 2.24 11.62
CA CYS A 392 -0.98 1.21 10.74
C CYS A 392 -1.20 1.74 9.32
N VAL A 393 -0.18 1.57 8.46
CA VAL A 393 -0.15 2.06 7.08
C VAL A 393 0.15 0.97 6.05
N SER A 394 0.06 1.34 4.77
CA SER A 394 0.02 0.43 3.63
C SER A 394 1.35 -0.20 3.24
N ASP A 395 2.50 0.35 3.63
CA ASP A 395 3.80 -0.14 3.18
C ASP A 395 4.97 0.40 4.01
N PRO A 396 6.16 -0.24 3.93
CA PRO A 396 7.35 0.18 4.65
C PRO A 396 7.80 1.61 4.37
N LYS A 397 7.59 2.11 3.14
CA LYS A 397 7.97 3.48 2.78
C LYS A 397 7.08 4.47 3.53
N GLY A 398 5.77 4.26 3.53
CA GLY A 398 4.82 5.06 4.30
C GLY A 398 5.12 5.05 5.79
N ALA A 399 5.49 3.90 6.36
CA ALA A 399 5.89 3.81 7.78
C ALA A 399 7.15 4.63 8.07
N LYS A 400 8.19 4.52 7.22
CA LYS A 400 9.41 5.33 7.34
C LYS A 400 9.13 6.82 7.16
N ASP A 401 8.30 7.20 6.19
CA ASP A 401 7.95 8.60 5.92
C ASP A 401 7.22 9.23 7.12
N LEU A 402 6.34 8.50 7.81
CA LEU A 402 5.69 9.00 9.03
C LEU A 402 6.66 9.21 10.20
N VAL A 403 7.71 8.41 10.27
CA VAL A 403 8.69 8.49 11.37
C VAL A 403 9.76 9.54 11.08
N PHE A 404 10.39 9.47 9.91
CA PHE A 404 11.56 10.26 9.53
C PHE A 404 11.24 11.49 8.68
N GLY A 405 10.04 11.58 8.11
CA GLY A 405 9.65 12.65 7.21
C GLY A 405 9.44 14.01 7.87
N ASN A 406 9.06 14.98 7.06
CA ASN A 406 8.69 16.31 7.53
C ASN A 406 7.44 16.20 8.43
N CYS A 407 7.46 16.88 9.58
CA CYS A 407 6.44 16.77 10.63
C CYS A 407 6.16 15.32 11.11
N GLY A 408 7.12 14.41 10.89
CA GLY A 408 7.07 13.03 11.36
C GLY A 408 7.38 12.89 12.85
N VAL A 409 7.30 11.65 13.34
CA VAL A 409 7.47 11.31 14.77
C VAL A 409 8.80 11.83 15.35
N LEU A 410 9.91 11.70 14.62
CA LEU A 410 11.26 12.07 15.11
C LEU A 410 11.59 13.57 14.95
N GLN A 411 10.62 14.36 14.52
CA GLN A 411 10.77 15.81 14.59
C GLN A 411 10.66 16.30 16.04
N LEU A 412 9.93 15.58 16.90
CA LEU A 412 10.07 15.71 18.35
C LEU A 412 11.41 15.07 18.78
N LYS A 413 12.34 15.89 19.27
CA LYS A 413 13.71 15.43 19.59
C LYS A 413 13.81 14.63 20.88
N ASP A 414 12.80 14.71 21.73
CA ASP A 414 12.73 13.99 23.00
C ASP A 414 11.37 13.27 23.11
N LEU A 415 11.42 11.95 23.02
CA LEU A 415 10.28 11.04 23.13
C LEU A 415 10.24 10.36 24.50
N ARG A 416 10.86 10.95 25.53
CA ARG A 416 10.82 10.40 26.88
C ARG A 416 9.39 10.16 27.34
N ASN A 417 9.17 9.02 27.98
CA ASN A 417 7.87 8.50 28.42
C ASN A 417 6.90 8.12 27.29
N LYS A 418 7.24 8.38 26.02
CA LYS A 418 6.42 8.01 24.86
C LYS A 418 6.81 6.65 24.32
N ALA A 419 5.84 5.93 23.78
CA ALA A 419 6.05 4.65 23.11
C ALA A 419 5.50 4.70 21.69
N TYR A 420 6.23 4.12 20.74
CA TYR A 420 5.78 3.95 19.37
C TYR A 420 5.58 2.46 19.07
N VAL A 421 4.41 2.12 18.55
CA VAL A 421 3.97 0.77 18.27
C VAL A 421 3.69 0.63 16.76
N GLU A 422 4.59 -0.06 16.05
CA GLU A 422 4.47 -0.27 14.62
C GLU A 422 3.60 -1.50 14.31
N MET A 423 2.41 -1.27 13.78
CA MET A 423 1.44 -2.33 13.42
C MET A 423 1.36 -2.58 11.92
N SER A 424 2.05 -1.79 11.10
CA SER A 424 2.13 -1.98 9.66
C SER A 424 2.96 -3.22 9.32
N THR A 425 2.58 -3.91 8.25
CA THR A 425 3.42 -4.99 7.72
C THR A 425 4.66 -4.41 7.06
N VAL A 426 5.81 -4.62 7.71
CA VAL A 426 7.12 -4.15 7.23
C VAL A 426 8.16 -5.28 7.26
N ASP A 427 9.25 -5.08 6.54
CA ASP A 427 10.42 -5.96 6.65
C ASP A 427 11.15 -5.74 8.00
N PRO A 428 11.89 -6.76 8.48
CA PRO A 428 12.60 -6.67 9.76
C PRO A 428 13.59 -5.50 9.82
N ASP A 429 14.26 -5.19 8.71
CA ASP A 429 15.25 -4.12 8.64
C ASP A 429 14.58 -2.76 8.80
N THR A 430 13.44 -2.53 8.15
CA THR A 430 12.63 -1.31 8.35
C THR A 430 12.15 -1.15 9.79
N SER A 431 11.68 -2.23 10.43
CA SER A 431 11.28 -2.17 11.84
C SER A 431 12.45 -1.85 12.77
N LEU A 432 13.64 -2.39 12.48
CA LEU A 432 14.87 -2.08 13.21
C LEU A 432 15.28 -0.61 13.02
N ASP A 433 15.28 -0.09 11.80
CA ASP A 433 15.59 1.32 11.50
C ASP A 433 14.68 2.26 12.29
N ILE A 434 13.36 2.02 12.26
CA ILE A 434 12.38 2.81 13.01
C ILE A 434 12.65 2.69 14.51
N GLY A 435 12.83 1.48 15.01
CA GLY A 435 13.08 1.24 16.43
C GLY A 435 14.36 1.88 16.95
N GLU A 436 15.42 1.92 16.14
CA GLU A 436 16.67 2.63 16.46
C GLU A 436 16.46 4.14 16.47
N GLY A 437 15.76 4.70 15.48
CA GLY A 437 15.43 6.13 15.44
C GLY A 437 14.64 6.59 16.67
N ILE A 438 13.62 5.83 17.07
CA ILE A 438 12.80 6.12 18.26
C ILE A 438 13.65 6.07 19.54
N LYS A 439 14.52 5.05 19.69
CA LYS A 439 15.39 4.91 20.87
C LYS A 439 16.46 6.00 20.96
N GLN A 440 16.99 6.47 19.83
CA GLN A 440 17.94 7.58 19.79
C GLN A 440 17.33 8.89 20.31
N CYS A 441 16.01 9.05 20.19
CA CYS A 441 15.25 10.15 20.78
C CYS A 441 14.66 9.81 22.16
N ASN A 442 15.21 8.84 22.89
CA ASN A 442 14.77 8.42 24.24
C ASN A 442 13.34 7.83 24.32
N GLY A 443 12.74 7.46 23.18
CA GLY A 443 11.45 6.79 23.13
C GLY A 443 11.55 5.26 23.28
N ARG A 444 10.39 4.64 23.55
CA ARG A 444 10.25 3.18 23.61
C ARG A 444 9.61 2.65 22.33
N TYR A 445 10.01 1.46 21.88
CA TYR A 445 9.57 0.91 20.60
C TYR A 445 9.09 -0.53 20.72
N LEU A 446 7.95 -0.81 20.09
CA LEU A 446 7.37 -2.14 19.94
C LEU A 446 6.92 -2.33 18.47
N GLU A 447 7.26 -3.44 17.85
CA GLU A 447 6.53 -3.90 16.65
C GLU A 447 5.38 -4.79 17.10
N ALA A 448 4.19 -4.62 16.52
CA ALA A 448 2.97 -5.37 16.83
C ALA A 448 2.23 -5.73 15.54
N GLN A 449 2.79 -6.67 14.79
CA GLN A 449 2.23 -7.14 13.53
C GLN A 449 0.84 -7.76 13.73
N ILE A 450 -0.12 -7.31 12.93
CA ILE A 450 -1.49 -7.81 12.96
C ILE A 450 -1.72 -8.86 11.87
N HIS A 451 -2.33 -9.97 12.27
CA HIS A 451 -2.76 -11.04 11.37
C HIS A 451 -4.25 -11.27 11.52
N GLY A 452 -4.97 -11.23 10.39
CA GLY A 452 -6.42 -11.35 10.32
C GLY A 452 -6.98 -10.55 9.14
N SER A 453 -8.20 -10.91 8.75
CA SER A 453 -9.00 -10.19 7.76
C SER A 453 -9.64 -8.93 8.36
N ARG A 454 -10.12 -8.04 7.49
CA ARG A 454 -10.94 -6.89 7.91
C ARG A 454 -12.15 -7.31 8.76
N GLN A 455 -12.82 -8.40 8.39
CA GLN A 455 -13.94 -8.93 9.17
C GLN A 455 -13.50 -9.33 10.59
N GLU A 456 -12.41 -10.08 10.72
CA GLU A 456 -11.86 -10.45 12.03
C GLU A 456 -11.40 -9.22 12.82
N ALA A 457 -10.93 -8.17 12.15
CA ALA A 457 -10.60 -6.89 12.78
C ALA A 457 -11.84 -6.23 13.39
N ALA A 458 -12.95 -6.18 12.67
CA ALA A 458 -14.21 -5.61 13.16
C ALA A 458 -14.85 -6.42 14.29
N GLU A 459 -14.48 -7.70 14.42
CA GLU A 459 -14.91 -8.59 15.50
C GLU A 459 -13.92 -8.61 16.68
N GLY A 460 -12.84 -7.81 16.66
CA GLY A 460 -11.80 -7.83 17.70
C GLY A 460 -11.07 -9.19 17.79
N MET A 461 -11.03 -9.95 16.69
CA MET A 461 -10.53 -11.32 16.61
C MET A 461 -9.14 -11.44 16.00
N LEU A 462 -8.39 -10.34 15.92
CA LEU A 462 -7.04 -10.34 15.37
C LEU A 462 -6.08 -11.21 16.16
N ILE A 463 -4.98 -11.59 15.53
CA ILE A 463 -3.80 -12.13 16.20
C ILE A 463 -2.72 -11.07 16.14
N ILE A 464 -2.16 -10.73 17.31
CA ILE A 464 -1.06 -9.79 17.43
C ILE A 464 0.23 -10.54 17.67
N LEU A 465 1.23 -10.29 16.83
CA LEU A 465 2.59 -10.76 16.98
C LEU A 465 3.44 -9.56 17.36
N ALA A 466 3.96 -9.55 18.58
CA ALA A 466 4.68 -8.42 19.14
C ALA A 466 6.15 -8.73 19.40
N GLY A 467 7.03 -7.75 19.27
CA GLY A 467 8.46 -7.84 19.56
C GLY A 467 9.06 -6.47 19.87
N GLY A 468 10.08 -6.40 20.73
CA GLY A 468 10.70 -5.16 21.16
C GLY A 468 10.61 -4.93 22.66
N ASP A 469 10.16 -3.74 23.07
CA ASP A 469 10.07 -3.36 24.49
C ASP A 469 8.93 -4.10 25.20
N ARG A 470 9.29 -4.91 26.19
CA ARG A 470 8.33 -5.71 26.96
C ARG A 470 7.40 -4.83 27.82
N THR A 471 7.87 -3.67 28.28
CA THR A 471 7.05 -2.76 29.09
C THR A 471 5.92 -2.17 28.27
N VAL A 472 6.23 -1.73 27.04
CA VAL A 472 5.23 -1.21 26.09
C VAL A 472 4.21 -2.29 25.74
N PHE A 473 4.64 -3.53 25.55
CA PHE A 473 3.73 -4.65 25.31
C PHE A 473 2.73 -4.86 26.46
N GLU A 474 3.17 -4.70 27.71
CA GLU A 474 2.32 -4.83 28.89
C GLU A 474 1.40 -3.62 29.08
N GLU A 475 1.88 -2.40 28.81
CA GLU A 475 1.06 -1.17 28.82
C GLU A 475 -0.04 -1.20 27.74
N CYS A 476 0.22 -1.83 26.59
CA CYS A 476 -0.76 -2.01 25.51
C CYS A 476 -1.78 -3.12 25.79
N HIS A 477 -1.76 -3.78 26.96
CA HIS A 477 -2.57 -4.97 27.20
C HIS A 477 -4.08 -4.73 27.03
N SER A 478 -4.62 -3.60 27.52
CA SER A 478 -6.05 -3.28 27.37
C SER A 478 -6.44 -3.07 25.90
N CYS A 479 -5.60 -2.39 25.13
CA CYS A 479 -5.78 -2.18 23.69
C CYS A 479 -5.70 -3.51 22.92
N PHE A 480 -4.71 -4.35 23.23
CA PHE A 480 -4.58 -5.65 22.59
C PHE A 480 -5.75 -6.60 22.95
N LYS A 481 -6.22 -6.59 24.19
CA LYS A 481 -7.42 -7.33 24.62
C LYS A 481 -8.68 -6.85 23.90
N THR A 482 -8.73 -5.58 23.52
CA THR A 482 -9.82 -4.98 22.75
C THR A 482 -9.87 -5.56 21.34
N ILE A 483 -8.73 -5.53 20.62
CA ILE A 483 -8.71 -5.79 19.18
C ILE A 483 -8.32 -7.22 18.79
N ALA A 484 -7.76 -8.00 19.72
CA ALA A 484 -7.19 -9.30 19.41
C ALA A 484 -7.78 -10.43 20.25
N LYS A 485 -7.90 -11.60 19.62
CA LYS A 485 -8.20 -12.86 20.29
C LYS A 485 -6.97 -13.41 21.01
N ASN A 486 -5.80 -13.28 20.39
CA ASN A 486 -4.54 -13.81 20.90
C ASN A 486 -3.39 -12.84 20.63
N THR A 487 -2.48 -12.73 21.60
CA THR A 487 -1.31 -11.86 21.55
C THR A 487 -0.06 -12.67 21.89
N PHE A 488 0.97 -12.61 21.06
CA PHE A 488 2.23 -13.33 21.25
C PHE A 488 3.38 -12.36 21.36
N PHE A 489 4.23 -12.50 22.38
CA PHE A 489 5.46 -11.73 22.51
C PHE A 489 6.66 -12.58 22.07
N LEU A 490 7.33 -12.16 20.99
CA LEU A 490 8.34 -12.90 20.25
C LEU A 490 9.77 -12.42 20.56
N GLY A 491 9.95 -11.66 21.65
CA GLY A 491 11.26 -11.20 22.11
C GLY A 491 11.70 -9.93 21.39
N ASN A 492 12.85 -9.98 20.72
CA ASN A 492 13.51 -8.81 20.15
C ASN A 492 12.79 -8.27 18.90
N VAL A 493 13.07 -7.01 18.56
CA VAL A 493 12.62 -6.36 17.32
C VAL A 493 13.06 -7.16 16.09
N GLY A 494 12.20 -7.21 15.08
CA GLY A 494 12.34 -7.97 13.85
C GLY A 494 11.72 -9.37 13.91
N ASN A 495 11.56 -9.98 15.09
CA ASN A 495 11.03 -11.34 15.20
C ASN A 495 9.53 -11.41 14.82
N ALA A 496 8.75 -10.40 15.19
CA ALA A 496 7.34 -10.36 14.81
C ALA A 496 7.18 -10.16 13.30
N CYS A 497 7.98 -9.27 12.71
CA CYS A 497 8.00 -9.08 11.24
C CYS A 497 8.34 -10.38 10.51
N LYS A 498 9.39 -11.10 10.95
CA LYS A 498 9.80 -12.39 10.36
C LYS A 498 8.67 -13.42 10.43
N VAL A 499 8.07 -13.63 11.61
CA VAL A 499 6.98 -14.60 11.78
C VAL A 499 5.78 -14.21 10.93
N ASN A 500 5.41 -12.93 10.90
CA ASN A 500 4.30 -12.45 10.08
C ASN A 500 4.53 -12.74 8.58
N LEU A 501 5.70 -12.39 8.04
CA LEU A 501 6.04 -12.64 6.64
C LEU A 501 6.08 -14.14 6.28
N ILE A 502 6.51 -15.00 7.22
CA ILE A 502 6.42 -16.47 7.06
C ILE A 502 4.95 -16.91 6.92
N LEU A 503 4.04 -16.38 7.75
CA LEU A 503 2.61 -16.69 7.66
C LEU A 503 2.01 -16.19 6.34
N GLN A 504 2.37 -14.98 5.90
CA GLN A 504 1.93 -14.45 4.58
C GLN A 504 2.39 -15.34 3.43
N THR A 505 3.57 -15.97 3.53
CA THR A 505 4.05 -16.92 2.53
C THR A 505 3.12 -18.14 2.41
N ILE A 506 2.76 -18.74 3.55
CA ILE A 506 1.89 -19.91 3.61
C ILE A 506 0.50 -19.56 3.03
N GLN A 507 -0.04 -18.42 3.44
CA GLN A 507 -1.33 -17.93 2.96
C GLN A 507 -1.34 -17.71 1.44
N ALA A 508 -0.37 -16.97 0.92
CA ALA A 508 -0.30 -16.64 -0.51
C ALA A 508 -0.15 -17.87 -1.41
N VAL A 509 0.75 -18.79 -1.04
CA VAL A 509 0.97 -20.04 -1.79
C VAL A 509 -0.29 -20.90 -1.78
N SER A 510 -0.95 -21.02 -0.63
CA SER A 510 -2.20 -21.79 -0.52
C SER A 510 -3.32 -21.18 -1.37
N LEU A 511 -3.39 -19.85 -1.44
CA LEU A 511 -4.40 -19.14 -2.22
C LEU A 511 -4.20 -19.32 -3.73
N VAL A 512 -2.95 -19.26 -4.22
CA VAL A 512 -2.65 -19.53 -5.64
C VAL A 512 -2.91 -21.00 -5.98
N GLY A 513 -2.54 -21.94 -5.11
CA GLY A 513 -2.84 -23.35 -5.33
C GLY A 513 -4.35 -23.63 -5.41
N LEU A 514 -5.15 -22.99 -4.54
CA LEU A 514 -6.61 -23.05 -4.61
C LEU A 514 -7.15 -22.44 -5.92
N ALA A 515 -6.64 -21.27 -6.30
CA ALA A 515 -7.04 -20.59 -7.53
C ALA A 515 -6.78 -21.43 -8.78
N GLU A 516 -5.61 -22.07 -8.88
CA GLU A 516 -5.28 -22.98 -9.99
C GLU A 516 -6.19 -24.21 -10.01
N ALA A 517 -6.44 -24.83 -8.86
CA ALA A 517 -7.32 -26.00 -8.75
C ALA A 517 -8.76 -25.68 -9.17
N LEU A 518 -9.31 -24.55 -8.71
CA LEU A 518 -10.65 -24.10 -9.10
C LEU A 518 -10.70 -23.72 -10.58
N ALA A 519 -9.66 -23.09 -11.11
CA ALA A 519 -9.59 -22.76 -12.54
C ALA A 519 -9.57 -24.03 -13.41
N LEU A 520 -8.87 -25.07 -12.97
CA LEU A 520 -8.87 -26.36 -13.63
C LEU A 520 -10.25 -27.04 -13.57
N ALA A 521 -10.93 -26.98 -12.42
CA ALA A 521 -12.29 -27.50 -12.28
C ALA A 521 -13.28 -26.79 -13.23
N ASP A 522 -13.18 -25.46 -13.36
CA ASP A 522 -13.96 -24.66 -14.32
C ASP A 522 -13.71 -25.12 -15.77
N ARG A 523 -12.45 -25.43 -16.12
CA ARG A 523 -12.07 -25.99 -17.44
C ARG A 523 -12.65 -27.37 -17.71
N PHE A 524 -12.82 -28.19 -16.67
CA PHE A 524 -13.52 -29.47 -16.76
C PHE A 524 -15.05 -29.32 -16.73
N SER A 525 -15.58 -28.10 -16.64
CA SER A 525 -17.00 -27.82 -16.51
C SER A 525 -17.63 -28.45 -15.26
N ILE A 526 -16.83 -28.55 -14.18
CA ILE A 526 -17.30 -29.00 -12.87
C ILE A 526 -17.74 -27.77 -12.07
N SER A 527 -18.88 -27.89 -11.38
CA SER A 527 -19.39 -26.84 -10.48
C SER A 527 -18.36 -26.51 -9.39
N LEU A 528 -17.96 -25.24 -9.30
CA LEU A 528 -17.03 -24.78 -8.27
C LEU A 528 -17.62 -24.91 -6.86
N ASN A 529 -18.94 -24.75 -6.72
CA ASN A 529 -19.61 -24.94 -5.44
C ASN A 529 -19.51 -26.40 -4.96
N ASP A 530 -19.68 -27.36 -5.86
CA ASP A 530 -19.56 -28.79 -5.52
C ASP A 530 -18.15 -29.11 -5.06
N ILE A 531 -17.12 -28.55 -5.71
CA ILE A 531 -15.73 -28.70 -5.30
C ILE A 531 -15.49 -28.10 -3.90
N ILE A 532 -16.06 -26.93 -3.61
CA ILE A 532 -15.94 -26.27 -2.31
C ILE A 532 -16.64 -27.08 -1.22
N ASP A 533 -17.83 -27.61 -1.50
CA ASP A 533 -18.60 -28.43 -0.57
C ASP A 533 -17.86 -29.75 -0.27
N ILE A 534 -17.27 -30.38 -1.30
CA ILE A 534 -16.42 -31.56 -1.12
C ILE A 534 -15.18 -31.18 -0.30
N PHE A 535 -14.52 -30.05 -0.60
CA PHE A 535 -13.33 -29.58 0.10
C PHE A 535 -13.59 -29.36 1.60
N ASP A 536 -14.76 -28.85 1.99
CA ASP A 536 -15.17 -28.67 3.39
C ASP A 536 -15.25 -29.99 4.18
N LEU A 537 -15.50 -31.10 3.49
CA LEU A 537 -15.56 -32.43 4.09
C LEU A 537 -14.18 -33.11 4.22
N THR A 538 -13.14 -32.55 3.58
CA THR A 538 -11.79 -33.14 3.60
C THR A 538 -11.00 -32.75 4.83
N SER A 539 -9.94 -33.50 5.13
CA SER A 539 -8.95 -33.13 6.15
C SER A 539 -8.10 -31.91 5.78
N MET A 540 -8.19 -31.43 4.52
CA MET A 540 -7.51 -30.23 4.04
C MET A 540 -8.29 -28.95 4.32
N LYS A 541 -9.49 -29.07 4.92
CA LYS A 541 -10.34 -27.94 5.30
C LYS A 541 -9.52 -26.87 6.03
N SER A 542 -9.58 -25.67 5.48
CA SER A 542 -9.08 -24.44 6.10
C SER A 542 -10.16 -23.37 6.02
N PRO A 543 -10.54 -22.72 7.13
CA PRO A 543 -11.55 -21.65 7.12
C PRO A 543 -11.22 -20.55 6.11
N LEU A 544 -9.94 -20.17 6.01
CA LEU A 544 -9.44 -19.21 5.04
C LEU A 544 -9.71 -19.67 3.59
N LEU A 545 -9.28 -20.90 3.25
CA LEU A 545 -9.43 -21.40 1.87
C LEU A 545 -10.90 -21.62 1.49
N LEU A 546 -11.76 -21.98 2.45
CA LEU A 546 -13.20 -22.08 2.22
C LEU A 546 -13.83 -20.71 1.94
N ALA A 547 -13.49 -19.69 2.74
CA ALA A 547 -13.97 -18.33 2.52
C ALA A 547 -13.53 -17.81 1.15
N LYS A 548 -12.22 -17.93 0.84
CA LYS A 548 -11.64 -17.49 -0.43
C LYS A 548 -12.17 -18.29 -1.63
N GLY A 549 -12.38 -19.59 -1.48
CA GLY A 549 -12.99 -20.42 -2.52
C GLY A 549 -14.41 -19.96 -2.86
N LYS A 550 -15.22 -19.63 -1.83
CA LYS A 550 -16.58 -19.09 -2.04
C LYS A 550 -16.57 -17.75 -2.74
N GLU A 551 -15.62 -16.86 -2.40
CA GLU A 551 -15.41 -15.58 -3.12
C GLU A 551 -15.07 -15.84 -4.59
N MET A 552 -14.12 -16.74 -4.87
CA MET A 552 -13.71 -17.12 -6.23
C MET A 552 -14.86 -17.72 -7.05
N ALA A 553 -15.66 -18.60 -6.46
CA ALA A 553 -16.80 -19.23 -7.12
C ALA A 553 -17.92 -18.24 -7.45
N LYS A 554 -18.14 -17.25 -6.59
CA LYS A 554 -19.11 -16.17 -6.82
C LYS A 554 -18.58 -15.10 -7.79
N GLY A 555 -17.26 -14.96 -7.90
CA GLY A 555 -16.63 -13.84 -8.61
C GLY A 555 -16.80 -12.51 -7.88
N ASP A 556 -17.05 -12.54 -6.57
CA ASP A 556 -17.14 -11.35 -5.72
C ASP A 556 -15.81 -11.16 -4.97
N PHE A 557 -15.08 -10.11 -5.33
CA PHE A 557 -13.75 -9.81 -4.80
C PHE A 557 -13.74 -8.55 -3.94
N ASN A 558 -14.80 -8.35 -3.14
CA ASN A 558 -14.85 -7.32 -2.11
C ASN A 558 -13.66 -7.46 -1.14
N PRO A 559 -12.87 -6.40 -0.91
CA PRO A 559 -11.55 -6.54 -0.32
C PRO A 559 -11.63 -6.74 1.20
N GLN A 560 -11.18 -7.93 1.64
CA GLN A 560 -10.86 -8.23 3.04
C GLN A 560 -9.35 -8.06 3.29
N GLN A 561 -8.55 -8.40 2.28
CA GLN A 561 -7.14 -8.08 2.18
C GLN A 561 -6.83 -7.70 0.72
N PRO A 562 -6.45 -6.45 0.43
CA PRO A 562 -6.12 -6.03 -0.92
C PRO A 562 -5.03 -6.89 -1.56
N LEU A 563 -5.22 -7.23 -2.84
CA LEU A 563 -4.27 -8.01 -3.62
C LEU A 563 -2.90 -7.32 -3.69
N SER A 564 -2.88 -5.99 -3.77
CA SER A 564 -1.67 -5.18 -3.74
C SER A 564 -0.86 -5.36 -2.44
N HIS A 565 -1.53 -5.53 -1.30
CA HIS A 565 -0.87 -5.79 -0.01
C HIS A 565 -0.29 -7.19 0.04
N MET A 566 -1.02 -8.21 -0.41
CA MET A 566 -0.49 -9.58 -0.50
C MET A 566 0.75 -9.65 -1.41
N GLN A 567 0.72 -8.96 -2.56
CA GLN A 567 1.85 -8.88 -3.47
C GLN A 567 3.05 -8.15 -2.84
N ARG A 568 2.81 -7.06 -2.09
CA ARG A 568 3.84 -6.37 -1.31
C ARG A 568 4.48 -7.33 -0.31
N ASP A 569 3.69 -8.11 0.42
CA ASP A 569 4.19 -9.02 1.45
C ASP A 569 5.08 -10.11 0.86
N LEU A 570 4.68 -10.68 -0.28
CA LEU A 570 5.50 -11.63 -1.03
C LEU A 570 6.83 -11.02 -1.50
N ARG A 571 6.84 -9.74 -1.89
CA ARG A 571 8.09 -9.04 -2.21
C ARG A 571 8.99 -8.90 -0.98
N LEU A 572 8.44 -8.58 0.19
CA LEU A 572 9.20 -8.51 1.43
C LEU A 572 9.77 -9.88 1.83
N VAL A 573 8.98 -10.95 1.68
CA VAL A 573 9.42 -12.33 1.90
C VAL A 573 10.61 -12.68 1.00
N LEU A 574 10.52 -12.39 -0.30
CA LEU A 574 11.59 -12.72 -1.24
C LEU A 574 12.87 -11.94 -0.95
N ASN A 575 12.76 -10.66 -0.57
CA ASN A 575 13.91 -9.87 -0.14
C ASN A 575 14.54 -10.44 1.15
N MET A 576 13.72 -10.86 2.12
CA MET A 576 14.21 -11.50 3.35
C MET A 576 14.89 -12.83 3.06
N ALA A 577 14.38 -13.60 2.09
CA ALA A 577 14.97 -14.87 1.69
C ALA A 577 16.31 -14.68 0.96
N GLU A 578 16.42 -13.65 0.10
CA GLU A 578 17.66 -13.27 -0.58
C GLU A 578 18.76 -12.94 0.41
N ASN A 579 18.46 -12.16 1.46
CA ASN A 579 19.42 -11.81 2.52
C ASN A 579 19.95 -13.04 3.30
N LEU A 580 19.30 -14.20 3.18
CA LEU A 580 19.66 -15.45 3.85
C LEU A 580 20.16 -16.52 2.87
N ASP A 581 20.31 -16.20 1.58
CA ASP A 581 20.58 -17.16 0.50
C ASP A 581 19.58 -18.34 0.48
N GLN A 582 18.35 -18.12 0.94
CA GLN A 582 17.32 -19.15 1.05
C GLN A 582 16.49 -19.23 -0.24
N SER A 583 16.59 -20.37 -0.94
CA SER A 583 15.79 -20.60 -2.15
C SER A 583 14.29 -20.72 -1.83
N MET A 584 13.46 -19.94 -2.53
CA MET A 584 11.99 -19.89 -2.38
C MET A 584 11.27 -19.99 -3.74
N PRO A 585 11.43 -21.09 -4.51
CA PRO A 585 10.96 -21.18 -5.89
C PRO A 585 9.44 -21.06 -6.02
N VAL A 586 8.68 -21.72 -5.14
CA VAL A 586 7.21 -21.66 -5.16
C VAL A 586 6.72 -20.24 -4.91
N THR A 587 7.23 -19.59 -3.86
CA THR A 587 6.89 -18.21 -3.52
C THR A 587 7.26 -17.21 -4.63
N SER A 588 8.37 -17.44 -5.34
CA SER A 588 8.78 -16.59 -6.47
C SER A 588 7.74 -16.61 -7.59
N ILE A 589 7.23 -17.80 -7.95
CA ILE A 589 6.18 -17.97 -8.96
C ILE A 589 4.87 -17.36 -8.47
N THR A 590 4.49 -17.64 -7.22
CA THR A 590 3.30 -17.05 -6.57
C THR A 590 3.31 -15.52 -6.68
N ASN A 591 4.45 -14.87 -6.38
CA ASN A 591 4.60 -13.43 -6.50
C ASN A 591 4.36 -12.92 -7.94
N GLU A 592 4.85 -13.64 -8.95
CA GLU A 592 4.61 -13.28 -10.35
C GLU A 592 3.14 -13.42 -10.76
N VAL A 593 2.42 -14.43 -10.25
CA VAL A 593 0.96 -14.56 -10.47
C VAL A 593 0.22 -13.36 -9.87
N PHE A 594 0.58 -12.94 -8.65
CA PHE A 594 0.02 -11.73 -8.03
C PHE A 594 0.35 -10.46 -8.80
N LYS A 595 1.61 -10.27 -9.24
CA LYS A 595 2.00 -9.13 -10.09
C LYS A 595 1.21 -9.10 -11.40
N HIS A 596 0.99 -10.25 -12.02
CA HIS A 596 0.21 -10.33 -13.25
C HIS A 596 -1.25 -9.93 -13.00
N THR A 597 -1.87 -10.46 -11.94
CA THR A 597 -3.24 -10.10 -11.55
C THR A 597 -3.37 -8.61 -11.21
N LYS A 598 -2.35 -8.05 -10.56
CA LYS A 598 -2.25 -6.61 -10.31
C LYS A 598 -2.24 -5.80 -11.61
N ARG A 599 -1.43 -6.20 -12.61
CA ARG A 599 -1.40 -5.56 -13.95
C ARG A 599 -2.73 -5.63 -14.69
N LEU A 600 -3.53 -6.65 -14.40
CA LEU A 600 -4.88 -6.74 -14.94
C LEU A 600 -5.78 -5.63 -14.34
N GLY A 601 -5.46 -5.06 -13.18
CA GLY A 601 -6.24 -3.97 -12.57
C GLY A 601 -7.00 -4.40 -11.31
N TYR A 602 -6.70 -5.58 -10.75
CA TYR A 602 -7.30 -6.07 -9.51
C TYR A 602 -6.51 -5.70 -8.25
N SER A 603 -5.72 -4.64 -8.28
CA SER A 603 -4.87 -4.22 -7.16
C SER A 603 -5.64 -4.02 -5.85
N GLU A 604 -6.81 -3.37 -5.96
CA GLU A 604 -7.64 -2.95 -4.83
C GLU A 604 -8.73 -3.97 -4.47
N HIS A 605 -8.87 -5.03 -5.27
CA HIS A 605 -9.75 -6.15 -4.97
C HIS A 605 -9.11 -7.07 -3.95
N ASP A 606 -9.90 -7.98 -3.40
CA ASP A 606 -9.37 -9.00 -2.51
C ASP A 606 -8.28 -9.83 -3.17
N SER A 607 -7.33 -10.31 -2.35
CA SER A 607 -6.35 -11.33 -2.73
C SER A 607 -6.92 -12.53 -3.49
N SER A 608 -8.18 -12.93 -3.27
CA SER A 608 -8.88 -13.99 -4.00
C SER A 608 -9.06 -13.69 -5.49
N ALA A 609 -8.96 -12.42 -5.91
CA ALA A 609 -8.96 -12.02 -7.32
C ALA A 609 -7.78 -12.62 -8.11
N VAL A 610 -6.77 -13.18 -7.44
CA VAL A 610 -5.70 -13.97 -8.09
C VAL A 610 -6.26 -15.12 -8.95
N PHE A 611 -7.46 -15.61 -8.62
CA PHE A 611 -8.22 -16.55 -9.44
C PHE A 611 -8.45 -16.09 -10.88
N VAL A 612 -8.63 -14.80 -11.12
CA VAL A 612 -8.87 -14.27 -12.47
C VAL A 612 -7.71 -14.59 -13.39
N ARG A 613 -6.47 -14.51 -12.89
CA ARG A 613 -5.28 -14.85 -13.69
C ARG A 613 -5.13 -16.35 -13.91
N SER A 614 -5.58 -17.19 -12.99
CA SER A 614 -5.53 -18.65 -13.16
C SER A 614 -6.61 -19.13 -14.13
N ARG A 615 -7.74 -18.43 -14.20
CA ARG A 615 -8.90 -18.78 -15.05
C ARG A 615 -8.71 -18.40 -16.52
N PHE A 616 -8.24 -17.17 -16.78
CA PHE A 616 -8.04 -16.58 -18.11
C PHE A 616 -6.55 -16.43 -18.42
#